data_AF-A0A0X8H063-F1
#
_entry.id   AF-A0A0X8H063-F1
#
_cell.length_a   1.000
_cell.length_b   1.000
_cell.length_c   1.000
_cell.angle_alpha   90.00
_cell.angle_beta   90.00
_cell.angle_gamma   90.00
#
_symmetry.space_group_name_H-M   'P 1'
#
loop_
_entity.id
_entity.type
_entity.pdbx_description
1 polymer ?
#
loop_
_entity_poly.entity_id
_entity_poly.type
_entity_poly.pdbx_seq_one_letter_code
_entity_poly.pdbx_strand_id
1 'polypeptide(L)'
;MLKAFDSVLQISVFADSVEDNSDYEPLRYECLHCGEEVKIAAADSSSMVAHFRHRNGNNDIECEKYLGHLDNSKLVHLFPKKKKIKCDFYYNNFNKSFYFGVTFSDEEISKFEKERSHLIIYNHYNKSQKKKVAINHTFFSPNSVAKIEVDFFSNQYELSNPYYNYSDVKKIFNSNSRPTFFKMLGDEPKYKAKLVLSKTLYTNIPYFITYQELYSSPMDINYPQEIKTPMLPTYFRTLDRNFIGRVVRFTKRSQEVMNLIRSWGYELEDSETLTLLWPPAINQNNKYLVNTNFSYLYSSFDLKFRRNINIDEDNIRRHEKGITRVCFDSDLRINSKNIDVVLATHQDTSTDFDQITFSKHEASIFKVPSFTGSESYHLFNSSGVHKLNSGQKVILTKGSTIKCYSGNRLCGVVYPRQRLVNSKKLILADILKYYKRTECIRDGEFDGFEICEEAKKYVYGCYEKKQINTVVKQYILEGKL
;
A
#
# COMPACT_ATOMS: atom_id res chain seq x y z
N MET A 1 15.40 2.56 -33.98
CA MET A 1 15.19 3.68 -33.04
C MET A 1 15.93 3.39 -31.74
N LEU A 2 16.75 4.29 -31.20
CA LEU A 2 17.51 4.03 -29.96
C LEU A 2 16.75 4.40 -28.68
N LYS A 3 15.72 5.25 -28.77
CA LYS A 3 14.86 5.64 -27.66
C LYS A 3 13.40 5.29 -27.92
N ALA A 4 12.66 5.03 -26.86
CA ALA A 4 11.20 4.91 -26.86
C ALA A 4 10.62 5.57 -25.61
N PHE A 5 9.32 5.84 -25.62
CA PHE A 5 8.58 6.20 -24.43
C PHE A 5 8.12 4.92 -23.73
N ASP A 6 8.50 4.75 -22.46
CA ASP A 6 7.98 3.69 -21.61
C ASP A 6 6.61 4.13 -21.08
N SER A 7 5.55 3.49 -21.56
CA SER A 7 4.17 3.81 -21.21
C SER A 7 3.80 3.37 -19.79
N VAL A 8 4.59 2.49 -19.17
CA VAL A 8 4.39 2.03 -17.79
C VAL A 8 5.07 3.00 -16.82
N LEU A 9 6.38 3.22 -17.00
CA LEU A 9 7.19 4.11 -16.17
C LEU A 9 6.97 5.60 -16.49
N GLN A 10 6.34 5.93 -17.61
CA GLN A 10 6.07 7.29 -18.11
C GLN A 10 7.34 8.13 -18.32
N ILE A 11 8.42 7.49 -18.78
CA ILE A 11 9.72 8.14 -19.05
C ILE A 11 10.28 7.71 -20.39
N SER A 12 11.21 8.48 -20.96
CA SER A 12 11.98 8.04 -22.12
C SER A 12 13.08 7.07 -21.70
N VAL A 13 13.21 5.96 -22.41
CA VAL A 13 14.22 4.93 -22.17
C VAL A 13 15.07 4.70 -23.42
N PHE A 14 16.31 4.26 -23.22
CA PHE A 14 17.19 3.84 -24.31
C PHE A 14 17.14 2.32 -24.46
N ALA A 15 17.32 1.82 -25.69
CA ALA A 15 17.21 0.40 -26.01
C ALA A 15 18.24 -0.47 -25.28
N ASP A 16 19.45 0.03 -25.06
CA ASP A 16 20.52 -0.61 -24.26
C ASP A 16 20.14 -0.76 -22.78
N SER A 17 19.51 0.27 -22.19
CA SER A 17 19.08 0.25 -20.79
C SER A 17 17.95 -0.75 -20.50
N VAL A 18 17.23 -1.18 -21.55
CA VAL A 18 16.11 -2.12 -21.46
C VAL A 18 16.40 -3.49 -22.06
N GLU A 19 17.54 -3.68 -22.71
CA GLU A 19 18.01 -4.95 -23.29
C GLU A 19 18.03 -6.08 -22.25
N ASP A 20 18.45 -5.75 -21.02
CA ASP A 20 18.51 -6.68 -19.89
C ASP A 20 17.15 -7.00 -19.23
N ASN A 21 16.05 -6.38 -19.67
CA ASN A 21 14.71 -6.71 -19.15
C ASN A 21 14.19 -7.96 -19.86
N SER A 22 14.34 -9.12 -19.21
CA SER A 22 13.74 -10.41 -19.60
C SER A 22 12.22 -10.36 -19.76
N ASP A 23 11.59 -9.38 -19.10
CA ASP A 23 10.15 -9.21 -19.05
C ASP A 23 9.69 -8.46 -20.30
N TYR A 24 9.59 -9.18 -21.43
CA TYR A 24 8.92 -8.68 -22.62
C TYR A 24 7.44 -8.42 -22.32
N GLU A 25 7.12 -7.29 -21.71
CA GLU A 25 5.76 -6.81 -21.56
C GLU A 25 5.27 -6.27 -22.92
N PRO A 26 4.27 -6.93 -23.55
CA PRO A 26 3.63 -6.37 -24.73
C PRO A 26 3.11 -4.97 -24.42
N LEU A 27 3.17 -4.06 -25.39
CA LEU A 27 2.58 -2.71 -25.31
C LEU A 27 3.28 -1.74 -24.35
N ARG A 28 4.44 -2.10 -23.78
CA ARG A 28 5.17 -1.22 -22.86
C ARG A 28 5.83 -0.02 -23.55
N TYR A 29 6.41 -0.21 -24.73
CA TYR A 29 7.17 0.85 -25.39
C TYR A 29 6.42 1.45 -26.58
N GLU A 30 6.43 2.78 -26.66
CA GLU A 30 5.80 3.57 -27.73
C GLU A 30 6.86 4.40 -28.47
N CYS A 31 6.70 4.53 -29.78
CA CYS A 31 7.50 5.43 -30.60
C CYS A 31 7.28 6.88 -30.14
N LEU A 32 8.36 7.58 -29.83
CA LEU A 32 8.32 8.98 -29.39
C LEU A 32 7.71 9.94 -30.43
N HIS A 33 7.73 9.54 -31.71
CA HIS A 33 7.22 10.35 -32.80
C HIS A 33 5.74 10.08 -33.10
N CYS A 34 5.41 8.85 -33.50
CA CYS A 34 4.06 8.52 -33.98
C CYS A 34 3.15 7.93 -32.89
N GLY A 35 3.69 7.54 -31.72
CA GLY A 35 2.94 6.89 -30.65
C GLY A 35 2.59 5.41 -30.91
N GLU A 36 3.10 4.81 -32.00
CA GLU A 36 2.88 3.38 -32.29
C GLU A 36 3.70 2.50 -31.34
N GLU A 37 3.18 1.30 -31.04
CA GLU A 37 3.90 0.30 -30.24
C GLU A 37 5.20 -0.14 -30.94
N VAL A 38 6.28 -0.12 -30.17
CA VAL A 38 7.58 -0.61 -30.59
C VAL A 38 8.04 -1.77 -29.72
N LYS A 39 8.85 -2.65 -30.31
CA LYS A 39 9.52 -3.77 -29.63
C LYS A 39 11.02 -3.59 -29.69
N ILE A 40 11.72 -4.05 -28.66
CA ILE A 40 13.17 -4.17 -28.69
C ILE A 40 13.54 -5.27 -29.69
N ALA A 41 14.50 -4.98 -30.55
CA ALA A 41 15.11 -5.88 -31.50
C ALA A 41 16.62 -5.93 -31.24
N ALA A 42 17.25 -7.03 -31.63
CA ALA A 42 18.69 -7.26 -31.50
C ALA A 42 19.24 -7.22 -30.05
N ALA A 43 18.41 -7.53 -29.05
CA ALA A 43 18.76 -7.53 -27.62
C ALA A 43 19.81 -8.58 -27.20
N ASP A 44 20.07 -9.57 -28.05
CA ASP A 44 21.08 -10.62 -27.80
C ASP A 44 22.07 -10.70 -28.95
N SER A 45 22.13 -9.67 -29.80
CA SER A 45 22.93 -9.69 -31.01
C SER A 45 24.37 -9.23 -30.75
N SER A 46 25.34 -10.08 -31.06
CA SER A 46 26.75 -9.69 -31.05
C SER A 46 27.16 -8.80 -32.24
N SER A 47 26.28 -8.62 -33.23
CA SER A 47 26.57 -7.89 -34.48
C SER A 47 25.81 -6.57 -34.62
N MET A 48 24.80 -6.32 -33.79
CA MET A 48 23.96 -5.13 -33.86
C MET A 48 23.56 -4.67 -32.47
N VAL A 49 23.61 -3.36 -32.23
CA VAL A 49 23.13 -2.77 -30.98
C VAL A 49 21.61 -2.91 -30.86
N ALA A 50 21.13 -3.18 -29.65
CA ALA A 50 19.71 -3.19 -29.33
C ALA A 50 19.03 -1.90 -29.80
N HIS A 51 17.87 -2.05 -30.43
CA HIS A 51 17.09 -0.91 -30.92
C HIS A 51 15.60 -1.24 -30.97
N PHE A 52 14.77 -0.21 -30.88
CA PHE A 52 13.33 -0.32 -31.06
C PHE A 52 12.94 -0.36 -32.54
N ARG A 53 11.94 -1.20 -32.85
CA ARG A 53 11.24 -1.29 -34.14
C ARG A 53 9.72 -1.30 -33.95
N HIS A 54 8.96 -0.71 -34.87
CA HIS A 54 7.51 -0.82 -34.85
C HIS A 54 7.05 -2.27 -34.96
N ARG A 55 5.99 -2.62 -34.24
CA ARG A 55 5.44 -3.98 -34.28
C ARG A 55 4.84 -4.34 -35.63
N ASN A 56 4.16 -3.41 -36.29
CA ASN A 56 3.48 -3.67 -37.56
C ASN A 56 4.41 -3.62 -38.77
N GLY A 57 5.73 -3.40 -38.57
CA GLY A 57 6.70 -3.35 -39.66
C GLY A 57 6.56 -2.11 -40.56
N ASN A 58 5.78 -1.12 -40.16
CA ASN A 58 5.74 0.17 -40.83
C ASN A 58 7.07 0.90 -40.59
N ASN A 59 7.97 0.78 -41.54
CA ASN A 59 9.21 1.54 -41.62
C ASN A 59 8.90 2.93 -42.17
N ASP A 60 8.17 3.73 -41.41
CA ASP A 60 7.98 5.12 -41.75
C ASP A 60 9.34 5.82 -41.64
N ILE A 61 9.84 6.37 -42.75
CA ILE A 61 11.18 6.95 -42.88
C ILE A 61 11.37 8.07 -41.85
N GLU A 62 10.31 8.79 -41.50
CA GLU A 62 10.35 9.85 -40.48
C GLU A 62 10.53 9.30 -39.06
N CYS A 63 9.95 8.13 -38.75
CA CYS A 63 10.15 7.45 -37.47
C CYS A 63 11.54 6.79 -37.39
N GLU A 64 12.06 6.31 -38.51
CA GLU A 64 13.42 5.77 -38.60
C GLU A 64 14.49 6.87 -38.53
N LYS A 65 14.22 8.09 -39.01
CA LYS A 65 15.14 9.24 -38.92
C LYS A 65 15.43 9.74 -37.49
N TYR A 66 14.74 9.23 -36.47
CA TYR A 66 15.12 9.41 -35.05
C TYR A 66 16.40 8.65 -34.65
N LEU A 67 17.13 8.08 -35.61
CA LEU A 67 18.49 7.59 -35.48
C LEU A 67 19.46 8.74 -35.15
N GLY A 68 19.62 9.05 -33.86
CA GLY A 68 20.90 9.55 -33.35
C GLY A 68 21.09 11.07 -33.22
N HIS A 69 20.11 11.92 -33.52
CA HIS A 69 20.25 13.35 -33.27
C HIS A 69 19.08 13.92 -32.46
N LEU A 70 19.34 14.21 -31.18
CA LEU A 70 19.06 15.47 -30.48
C LEU A 70 18.98 15.24 -28.97
N ASP A 71 19.90 15.91 -28.26
CA ASP A 71 19.76 16.29 -26.87
C ASP A 71 18.45 17.04 -26.69
N ASN A 72 17.38 16.34 -26.33
CA ASN A 72 16.11 16.98 -26.04
C ASN A 72 15.27 16.09 -25.13
N SER A 73 15.65 16.07 -23.85
CA SER A 73 14.76 15.78 -22.72
C SER A 73 13.50 16.67 -22.70
N LYS A 74 13.45 17.73 -23.52
CA LYS A 74 12.37 18.73 -23.57
C LYS A 74 11.33 18.53 -24.70
N LEU A 75 11.52 17.58 -25.62
CA LEU A 75 10.59 17.39 -26.76
C LEU A 75 9.38 16.46 -26.46
N VAL A 76 9.29 15.89 -25.26
CA VAL A 76 8.22 14.93 -24.86
C VAL A 76 6.80 15.51 -25.00
N HIS A 77 6.66 16.83 -25.02
CA HIS A 77 5.38 17.54 -25.09
C HIS A 77 4.90 17.91 -26.50
N LEU A 78 5.72 17.75 -27.54
CA LEU A 78 5.45 18.40 -28.84
C LEU A 78 4.82 17.51 -29.91
N PHE A 79 4.74 16.19 -29.70
CA PHE A 79 4.13 15.28 -30.68
C PHE A 79 2.73 14.87 -30.23
N PRO A 80 1.69 15.03 -31.07
CA PRO A 80 0.35 14.55 -30.78
C PRO A 80 0.39 13.03 -30.76
N LYS A 81 0.57 12.47 -29.56
CA LYS A 81 0.52 11.03 -29.29
C LYS A 81 -0.77 10.50 -29.92
N LYS A 82 -0.67 9.65 -30.96
CA LYS A 82 -1.79 8.79 -31.36
C LYS A 82 -2.03 7.82 -30.21
N LYS A 83 -2.70 8.28 -29.17
CA LYS A 83 -2.93 7.49 -27.96
C LYS A 83 -3.87 6.35 -28.34
N LYS A 84 -3.34 5.12 -28.38
CA LYS A 84 -4.19 3.93 -28.32
C LYS A 84 -5.10 4.06 -27.11
N ILE A 85 -6.34 3.61 -27.26
CA ILE A 85 -7.34 3.65 -26.18
C ILE A 85 -6.81 2.76 -25.05
N LYS A 86 -6.43 3.37 -23.93
CA LYS A 86 -6.03 2.64 -22.71
C LYS A 86 -7.24 1.88 -22.21
N CYS A 87 -7.24 0.58 -22.48
CA CYS A 87 -8.36 -0.29 -22.23
C CYS A 87 -7.88 -1.62 -21.66
N ASP A 88 -8.41 -1.97 -20.51
CA ASP A 88 -8.20 -3.26 -19.85
C ASP A 88 -9.50 -4.07 -19.90
N PHE A 89 -9.41 -5.37 -19.66
CA PHE A 89 -10.57 -6.25 -19.56
C PHE A 89 -10.61 -6.91 -18.19
N TYR A 90 -11.80 -6.99 -17.59
CA TYR A 90 -11.97 -7.41 -16.22
C TYR A 90 -13.12 -8.40 -16.06
N TYR A 91 -13.01 -9.22 -15.02
CA TYR A 91 -14.08 -10.02 -14.44
C TYR A 91 -14.46 -9.47 -13.07
N ASN A 92 -15.76 -9.41 -12.77
CA ASN A 92 -16.27 -9.04 -11.45
C ASN A 92 -16.99 -10.23 -10.82
N ASN A 93 -16.46 -10.71 -9.69
CA ASN A 93 -17.01 -11.88 -9.02
C ASN A 93 -18.38 -11.63 -8.35
N PHE A 94 -18.72 -10.36 -8.08
CA PHE A 94 -19.97 -10.01 -7.39
C PHE A 94 -21.19 -10.19 -8.29
N ASN A 95 -21.14 -9.66 -9.53
CA ASN A 95 -22.21 -9.76 -10.51
C ASN A 95 -21.95 -10.82 -11.58
N LYS A 96 -20.82 -11.54 -11.49
CA LYS A 96 -20.41 -12.59 -12.44
C LYS A 96 -20.36 -12.09 -13.89
N SER A 97 -19.96 -10.84 -14.10
CA SER A 97 -19.89 -10.22 -15.43
C SER A 97 -18.45 -9.89 -15.85
N PHE A 98 -18.25 -9.86 -17.18
CA PHE A 98 -17.05 -9.30 -17.79
C PHE A 98 -17.32 -7.88 -18.30
N TYR A 99 -16.29 -7.03 -18.24
CA TYR A 99 -16.41 -5.65 -18.70
C TYR A 99 -15.06 -5.08 -19.16
N PHE A 100 -15.13 -4.09 -20.05
CA PHE A 100 -13.99 -3.26 -20.42
C PHE A 100 -13.83 -2.14 -19.41
N GLY A 101 -12.60 -1.93 -18.93
CA GLY A 101 -12.22 -0.73 -18.20
C GLY A 101 -11.50 0.23 -19.14
N VAL A 102 -12.03 1.44 -19.31
CA VAL A 102 -11.46 2.44 -20.21
C VAL A 102 -11.20 3.73 -19.43
N THR A 103 -10.04 4.34 -19.66
CA THR A 103 -9.64 5.57 -18.97
C THR A 103 -9.30 6.65 -19.98
N PHE A 104 -9.81 7.85 -19.74
CA PHE A 104 -9.46 9.07 -20.47
C PHE A 104 -9.04 10.16 -19.49
N SER A 105 -8.13 11.03 -19.93
CA SER A 105 -7.77 12.28 -19.25
C SER A 105 -8.85 13.34 -19.44
N ASP A 106 -8.84 14.37 -18.59
CA ASP A 106 -9.81 15.47 -18.65
C ASP A 106 -9.77 16.19 -20.02
N GLU A 107 -8.56 16.38 -20.56
CA GLU A 107 -8.36 17.02 -21.86
C GLU A 107 -8.93 16.15 -23.00
N GLU A 108 -8.78 14.83 -22.90
CA GLU A 108 -9.36 13.89 -23.87
C GLU A 108 -10.87 13.89 -23.83
N ILE A 109 -11.47 13.79 -22.63
CA ILE A 109 -12.93 13.78 -22.47
C ILE A 109 -13.51 15.10 -23.03
N SER A 110 -12.94 16.24 -22.63
CA SER A 110 -13.35 17.57 -23.12
C SER A 110 -13.29 17.68 -24.65
N LYS A 111 -12.23 17.15 -25.26
CA LYS A 111 -12.07 17.16 -26.72
C LYS A 111 -13.11 16.28 -27.40
N PHE A 112 -13.26 15.04 -26.94
CA PHE A 112 -14.20 14.09 -27.54
C PHE A 112 -15.67 14.50 -27.36
N GLU A 113 -15.99 15.15 -26.26
CA GLU A 113 -17.34 15.65 -25.98
C GLU A 113 -17.74 16.76 -26.95
N LYS A 114 -16.84 17.72 -27.21
CA LYS A 114 -17.04 18.78 -28.23
C LYS A 114 -17.29 18.18 -29.62
N GLU A 115 -16.54 17.15 -29.96
CA GLU A 115 -16.60 16.44 -31.25
C GLU A 115 -17.73 15.40 -31.32
N ARG A 116 -18.54 15.25 -30.26
CA ARG A 116 -19.61 14.23 -30.14
C ARG A 116 -19.11 12.81 -30.48
N SER A 117 -17.89 12.52 -30.06
CA SER A 117 -17.19 11.28 -30.36
C SER A 117 -17.71 10.12 -29.51
N HIS A 118 -17.54 8.91 -30.04
CA HIS A 118 -18.01 7.69 -29.39
C HIS A 118 -16.92 6.62 -29.42
N LEU A 119 -16.84 5.84 -28.35
CA LEU A 119 -16.14 4.58 -28.34
C LEU A 119 -17.07 3.50 -28.90
N ILE A 120 -16.57 2.71 -29.85
CA ILE A 120 -17.32 1.57 -30.40
C ILE A 120 -16.50 0.29 -30.18
N ILE A 121 -17.13 -0.70 -29.56
CA ILE A 121 -16.57 -2.03 -29.33
C ILE A 121 -17.30 -3.00 -30.24
N TYR A 122 -16.57 -3.65 -31.15
CA TYR A 122 -17.11 -4.64 -32.09
C TYR A 122 -16.75 -6.05 -31.66
N ASN A 123 -17.61 -7.00 -32.00
CA ASN A 123 -17.17 -8.37 -32.19
C ASN A 123 -16.29 -8.43 -33.45
N HIS A 124 -15.03 -8.84 -33.32
CA HIS A 124 -14.09 -8.87 -34.44
C HIS A 124 -14.57 -9.73 -35.62
N TYR A 125 -15.26 -10.84 -35.33
CA TYR A 125 -15.76 -11.77 -36.34
C TYR A 125 -17.15 -11.40 -36.89
N ASN A 126 -17.88 -10.53 -36.19
CA ASN A 126 -19.22 -10.11 -36.59
C ASN A 126 -19.45 -8.64 -36.24
N LYS A 127 -19.07 -7.74 -37.15
CA LYS A 127 -19.19 -6.29 -36.95
C LYS A 127 -20.62 -5.78 -36.74
N SER A 128 -21.66 -6.59 -36.98
CA SER A 128 -23.03 -6.23 -36.65
C SER A 128 -23.29 -6.19 -35.14
N GLN A 129 -22.59 -7.02 -34.35
CA GLN A 129 -22.58 -6.96 -32.89
C GLN A 129 -21.61 -5.87 -32.43
N LYS A 130 -22.17 -4.78 -31.90
CA LYS A 130 -21.38 -3.63 -31.43
C LYS A 130 -22.02 -2.93 -30.24
N LYS A 131 -21.18 -2.42 -29.35
CA LYS A 131 -21.57 -1.51 -28.27
C LYS A 131 -21.03 -0.12 -28.57
N LYS A 132 -21.87 0.91 -28.46
CA LYS A 132 -21.50 2.32 -28.66
C LYS A 132 -21.67 3.09 -27.35
N VAL A 133 -20.65 3.84 -26.95
CA VAL A 133 -20.64 4.64 -25.72
C VAL A 133 -20.14 6.04 -26.06
N ALA A 134 -20.87 7.08 -25.64
CA ALA A 134 -20.45 8.46 -25.83
C ALA A 134 -19.28 8.79 -24.89
N ILE A 135 -18.25 9.48 -25.40
CA ILE A 135 -17.11 9.90 -24.58
C ILE A 135 -17.37 11.34 -24.11
N ASN A 136 -17.84 11.47 -22.87
CA ASN A 136 -18.19 12.74 -22.23
C ASN A 136 -18.05 12.67 -20.70
N HIS A 137 -18.13 13.82 -20.03
CA HIS A 137 -17.99 13.89 -18.57
C HIS A 137 -19.14 13.23 -17.80
N THR A 138 -20.27 12.95 -18.45
CA THR A 138 -21.38 12.22 -17.83
C THR A 138 -21.04 10.75 -17.61
N PHE A 139 -20.33 10.13 -18.57
CA PHE A 139 -20.02 8.70 -18.52
C PHE A 139 -18.59 8.41 -18.05
N PHE A 140 -17.66 9.35 -18.27
CA PHE A 140 -16.26 9.20 -17.90
C PHE A 140 -15.87 10.25 -16.86
N SER A 141 -15.28 9.80 -15.75
CA SER A 141 -14.58 10.69 -14.83
C SER A 141 -13.11 10.78 -15.23
N PRO A 142 -12.49 11.98 -15.22
CA PRO A 142 -11.09 12.15 -15.60
C PRO A 142 -10.16 11.21 -14.84
N ASN A 143 -9.22 10.62 -15.57
CA ASN A 143 -8.18 9.71 -15.06
C ASN A 143 -8.71 8.52 -14.24
N SER A 144 -10.00 8.21 -14.38
CA SER A 144 -10.67 7.12 -13.67
C SER A 144 -11.14 6.05 -14.65
N VAL A 145 -11.12 4.79 -14.21
CA VAL A 145 -11.55 3.66 -15.04
C VAL A 145 -13.07 3.64 -15.13
N ALA A 146 -13.62 3.97 -16.30
CA ALA A 146 -15.03 3.78 -16.60
C ALA A 146 -15.30 2.32 -17.00
N LYS A 147 -16.41 1.76 -16.51
CA LYS A 147 -16.80 0.37 -16.79
C LYS A 147 -17.77 0.32 -17.95
N ILE A 148 -17.44 -0.49 -18.95
CA ILE A 148 -18.28 -0.70 -20.13
C ILE A 148 -18.60 -2.18 -20.24
N GLU A 149 -19.84 -2.53 -19.91
CA GLU A 149 -20.35 -3.88 -20.07
C GLU A 149 -20.75 -4.13 -21.54
N VAL A 150 -20.36 -5.30 -22.04
CA VAL A 150 -20.79 -5.83 -23.33
C VAL A 150 -21.71 -7.03 -23.07
N ASP A 151 -22.68 -7.22 -23.95
CA ASP A 151 -23.70 -8.28 -23.89
C ASP A 151 -23.42 -9.44 -24.85
N PHE A 152 -22.49 -9.28 -25.79
CA PHE A 152 -22.10 -10.30 -26.75
C PHE A 152 -20.71 -10.88 -26.48
N PHE A 153 -20.57 -12.19 -26.71
CA PHE A 153 -19.30 -12.89 -26.63
C PHE A 153 -18.47 -12.75 -27.92
N SER A 154 -17.17 -12.50 -27.75
CA SER A 154 -16.17 -12.74 -28.78
C SER A 154 -14.83 -13.15 -28.19
N ASN A 155 -14.11 -14.04 -28.87
CA ASN A 155 -12.71 -14.31 -28.52
C ASN A 155 -11.82 -13.08 -28.77
N GLN A 156 -12.22 -12.20 -29.70
CA GLN A 156 -11.49 -10.99 -30.04
C GLN A 156 -12.46 -9.81 -30.20
N TYR A 157 -12.15 -8.70 -29.56
CA TYR A 157 -12.91 -7.47 -29.70
C TYR A 157 -12.10 -6.41 -30.43
N GLU A 158 -12.75 -5.65 -31.31
CA GLU A 158 -12.13 -4.51 -32.00
C GLU A 158 -12.67 -3.22 -31.38
N LEU A 159 -11.79 -2.42 -30.77
CA LEU A 159 -12.12 -1.13 -30.18
C LEU A 159 -11.77 -0.03 -31.18
N SER A 160 -12.75 0.76 -31.59
CA SER A 160 -12.54 1.88 -32.49
C SER A 160 -12.97 3.19 -31.85
N ASN A 161 -12.23 4.25 -32.18
CA ASN A 161 -12.67 5.61 -32.00
C ASN A 161 -12.71 6.29 -33.38
N PRO A 162 -13.91 6.60 -33.92
CA PRO A 162 -14.05 7.20 -35.24
C PRO A 162 -13.26 8.50 -35.41
N TYR A 163 -13.04 9.25 -34.32
CA TYR A 163 -12.28 10.51 -34.37
C TYR A 163 -10.81 10.30 -34.75
N TYR A 164 -10.20 9.19 -34.32
CA TYR A 164 -8.79 8.92 -34.58
C TYR A 164 -8.55 7.95 -35.74
N ASN A 165 -9.60 7.47 -36.42
CA ASN A 165 -9.52 6.49 -37.51
C ASN A 165 -8.60 5.30 -37.16
N TYR A 166 -8.67 4.87 -35.90
CA TYR A 166 -7.86 3.80 -35.34
C TYR A 166 -8.77 2.70 -34.79
N SER A 167 -8.39 1.44 -35.03
CA SER A 167 -8.99 0.29 -34.37
C SER A 167 -7.93 -0.59 -33.71
N ASP A 168 -8.24 -1.04 -32.48
CA ASP A 168 -7.40 -1.89 -31.66
C ASP A 168 -8.06 -3.25 -31.50
N VAL A 169 -7.44 -4.30 -32.03
CA VAL A 169 -7.95 -5.67 -31.87
C VAL A 169 -7.35 -6.28 -30.61
N LYS A 170 -8.21 -6.68 -29.67
CA LYS A 170 -7.84 -7.31 -28.41
C LYS A 170 -8.31 -8.75 -28.38
N LYS A 171 -7.36 -9.68 -28.26
CA LYS A 171 -7.66 -11.07 -27.95
C LYS A 171 -7.94 -11.20 -26.46
N ILE A 172 -9.17 -11.58 -26.12
CA ILE A 172 -9.65 -11.63 -24.74
C ILE A 172 -9.70 -13.09 -24.27
N PHE A 173 -10.44 -13.93 -24.96
CA PHE A 173 -10.62 -15.33 -24.57
C PHE A 173 -9.75 -16.25 -25.43
N ASN A 174 -9.19 -17.27 -24.79
CA ASN A 174 -8.50 -18.34 -25.50
C ASN A 174 -9.49 -19.28 -26.18
N SER A 175 -9.13 -19.73 -27.39
CA SER A 175 -9.84 -20.77 -28.12
C SER A 175 -9.43 -22.17 -27.65
N ASN A 176 -10.16 -23.20 -28.10
CA ASN A 176 -9.81 -24.62 -27.96
C ASN A 176 -9.75 -25.12 -26.50
N SER A 177 -10.71 -24.73 -25.68
CA SER A 177 -10.85 -25.20 -24.28
C SER A 177 -9.66 -24.87 -23.38
N ARG A 178 -8.79 -23.92 -23.77
CA ARG A 178 -7.71 -23.43 -22.92
C ARG A 178 -8.25 -22.39 -21.93
N PRO A 179 -7.78 -22.38 -20.67
CA PRO A 179 -8.20 -21.38 -19.71
C PRO A 179 -7.77 -19.99 -20.13
N THR A 180 -8.60 -19.00 -19.82
CA THR A 180 -8.24 -17.58 -19.88
C THR A 180 -7.93 -17.11 -18.46
N PHE A 181 -6.76 -16.48 -18.26
CA PHE A 181 -6.28 -16.05 -16.95
C PHE A 181 -6.61 -14.60 -16.65
N PHE A 182 -7.12 -14.36 -15.45
CA PHE A 182 -7.32 -13.03 -14.88
C PHE A 182 -6.59 -12.94 -13.54
N LYS A 183 -5.68 -11.98 -13.38
CA LYS A 183 -5.00 -11.69 -12.11
C LYS A 183 -6.00 -11.06 -11.14
N MET A 184 -6.16 -11.63 -9.95
CA MET A 184 -7.09 -11.10 -8.96
C MET A 184 -6.59 -9.76 -8.38
N LEU A 185 -7.53 -8.86 -8.18
CA LEU A 185 -7.38 -7.54 -7.58
C LEU A 185 -8.28 -7.51 -6.33
N GLY A 186 -7.64 -7.44 -5.15
CA GLY A 186 -8.30 -7.52 -3.85
C GLY A 186 -8.54 -8.97 -3.38
N ASP A 187 -9.10 -9.07 -2.18
CA ASP A 187 -9.30 -10.34 -1.49
C ASP A 187 -10.70 -10.93 -1.69
N GLU A 188 -10.82 -12.21 -1.41
CA GLU A 188 -12.10 -12.94 -1.40
C GLU A 188 -13.03 -12.43 -0.27
N PRO A 189 -14.36 -12.54 -0.43
CA PRO A 189 -15.10 -13.17 -1.54
C PRO A 189 -15.48 -12.21 -2.68
N LYS A 190 -15.33 -10.89 -2.49
CA LYS A 190 -15.74 -9.86 -3.47
C LYS A 190 -14.52 -9.29 -4.20
N TYR A 191 -13.91 -10.10 -5.04
CA TYR A 191 -12.77 -9.68 -5.85
C TYR A 191 -13.17 -9.20 -7.26
N LYS A 192 -12.28 -8.41 -7.86
CA LYS A 192 -12.23 -8.18 -9.30
C LYS A 192 -11.01 -8.90 -9.84
N ALA A 193 -10.98 -9.22 -11.12
CA ALA A 193 -9.79 -9.79 -11.74
C ALA A 193 -9.53 -9.15 -13.09
N LYS A 194 -8.27 -8.79 -13.37
CA LYS A 194 -7.82 -8.14 -14.61
C LYS A 194 -7.23 -9.19 -15.56
N LEU A 195 -7.58 -9.14 -16.84
CA LEU A 195 -7.05 -10.04 -17.87
C LEU A 195 -5.52 -10.01 -17.89
N VAL A 196 -4.90 -11.19 -17.90
CA VAL A 196 -3.45 -11.33 -18.09
C VAL A 196 -3.16 -11.30 -19.60
N LEU A 197 -2.55 -10.21 -20.06
CA LEU A 197 -2.17 -10.03 -21.47
C LEU A 197 -0.81 -10.68 -21.81
N SER A 198 0.08 -10.80 -20.83
CA SER A 198 1.35 -11.50 -20.98
C SER A 198 1.13 -13.01 -21.07
N LYS A 199 2.10 -13.73 -21.63
CA LYS A 199 2.14 -15.19 -21.53
C LYS A 199 2.76 -15.68 -20.21
N THR A 200 3.30 -14.79 -19.40
CA THR A 200 3.96 -15.12 -18.14
C THR A 200 2.99 -14.99 -16.97
N LEU A 201 2.87 -16.07 -16.19
CA LEU A 201 2.22 -16.14 -14.89
C LEU A 201 3.28 -16.21 -13.80
N TYR A 202 2.91 -15.87 -12.57
CA TYR A 202 3.83 -15.83 -11.44
C TYR A 202 3.33 -16.68 -10.28
N THR A 203 4.25 -17.29 -9.54
CA THR A 203 3.94 -18.00 -8.30
C THR A 203 3.33 -17.07 -7.26
N ASN A 204 2.65 -17.61 -6.25
CA ASN A 204 2.09 -16.87 -5.12
C ASN A 204 1.11 -15.74 -5.45
N ILE A 205 0.63 -15.68 -6.69
CA ILE A 205 -0.42 -14.75 -7.11
C ILE A 205 -1.73 -15.52 -7.30
N PRO A 206 -2.85 -15.02 -6.74
CA PRO A 206 -4.16 -15.57 -7.02
C PRO A 206 -4.63 -15.17 -8.43
N TYR A 207 -5.02 -16.17 -9.21
CA TYR A 207 -5.62 -16.00 -10.53
C TYR A 207 -7.02 -16.57 -10.56
N PHE A 208 -7.94 -15.85 -11.21
CA PHE A 208 -9.19 -16.40 -11.67
C PHE A 208 -8.99 -16.96 -13.08
N ILE A 209 -9.20 -18.26 -13.25
CA ILE A 209 -9.21 -18.92 -14.55
C ILE A 209 -10.64 -19.19 -14.99
N THR A 210 -10.91 -19.00 -16.28
CA THR A 210 -12.23 -19.30 -16.83
C THR A 210 -12.15 -20.05 -18.16
N TYR A 211 -13.12 -20.93 -18.35
CA TYR A 211 -13.36 -21.71 -19.56
C TYR A 211 -14.74 -21.36 -20.09
N GLN A 212 -14.84 -21.17 -21.40
CA GLN A 212 -16.14 -21.19 -22.07
C GLN A 212 -16.63 -22.64 -22.11
N GLU A 213 -17.80 -22.90 -21.55
CA GLU A 213 -18.42 -24.22 -21.55
C GLU A 213 -18.99 -24.50 -22.95
N LEU A 214 -18.26 -25.27 -23.75
CA LEU A 214 -18.68 -25.69 -25.10
C LEU A 214 -19.17 -27.15 -25.13
N TYR A 215 -18.65 -28.01 -24.24
CA TYR A 215 -19.01 -29.42 -24.05
C TYR A 215 -18.78 -29.83 -22.58
N SER A 216 -19.37 -30.94 -22.15
CA SER A 216 -19.22 -31.54 -20.81
C SER A 216 -17.78 -31.38 -20.32
N SER A 217 -17.62 -30.58 -19.27
CA SER A 217 -16.35 -30.14 -18.69
C SER A 217 -15.29 -31.25 -18.63
N PRO A 218 -13.98 -30.97 -18.81
CA PRO A 218 -12.95 -31.81 -18.22
C PRO A 218 -13.04 -31.63 -16.69
N MET A 219 -14.03 -32.30 -16.08
CA MET A 219 -14.37 -32.22 -14.66
C MET A 219 -13.21 -32.68 -13.77
N ASP A 220 -12.26 -33.45 -14.33
CA ASP A 220 -11.20 -34.13 -13.61
C ASP A 220 -9.79 -33.69 -14.04
N ILE A 221 -9.55 -32.38 -14.17
CA ILE A 221 -8.14 -31.93 -14.12
C ILE A 221 -7.69 -32.10 -12.67
N ASN A 222 -7.07 -33.24 -12.39
CA ASN A 222 -6.36 -33.45 -11.13
C ASN A 222 -5.17 -32.51 -11.14
N TYR A 223 -5.29 -31.43 -10.36
CA TYR A 223 -4.23 -30.44 -10.29
C TYR A 223 -3.05 -31.00 -9.50
N PRO A 224 -1.80 -30.76 -9.95
CA PRO A 224 -0.62 -31.00 -9.13
C PRO A 224 -0.76 -30.33 -7.76
N GLN A 225 -0.13 -30.90 -6.73
CA GLN A 225 -0.24 -30.41 -5.34
C GLN A 225 0.22 -28.95 -5.18
N GLU A 226 1.07 -28.46 -6.08
CA GLU A 226 1.56 -27.08 -6.12
C GLU A 226 0.55 -26.07 -6.67
N ILE A 227 -0.61 -26.52 -7.16
CA ILE A 227 -1.71 -25.66 -7.58
C ILE A 227 -2.79 -25.72 -6.51
N LYS A 228 -2.92 -24.65 -5.74
CA LYS A 228 -3.97 -24.51 -4.75
C LYS A 228 -5.22 -23.93 -5.37
N THR A 229 -6.35 -24.60 -5.16
CA THR A 229 -7.69 -24.11 -5.51
C THR A 229 -8.47 -23.82 -4.23
N PRO A 230 -8.43 -22.59 -3.69
CA PRO A 230 -9.05 -22.29 -2.41
C PRO A 230 -10.57 -22.41 -2.42
N MET A 231 -11.20 -22.32 -3.59
CA MET A 231 -12.64 -22.38 -3.77
C MET A 231 -13.06 -23.46 -4.78
N LEU A 232 -14.28 -23.93 -4.62
CA LEU A 232 -14.95 -24.80 -5.59
C LEU A 232 -15.17 -24.07 -6.93
N PRO A 233 -15.29 -24.82 -8.05
CA PRO A 233 -15.66 -24.25 -9.34
C PRO A 233 -16.97 -23.47 -9.25
N THR A 234 -16.99 -22.31 -9.92
CA THR A 234 -18.19 -21.48 -10.07
C THR A 234 -18.70 -21.60 -11.50
N TYR A 235 -19.97 -21.95 -11.66
CA TYR A 235 -20.67 -21.94 -12.95
C TYR A 235 -21.48 -20.65 -13.05
N PHE A 236 -21.38 -19.95 -14.17
CA PHE A 236 -22.10 -18.69 -14.38
C PHE A 236 -22.38 -18.44 -15.85
N ARG A 237 -23.39 -17.63 -16.14
CA ARG A 237 -23.79 -17.25 -17.49
C ARG A 237 -23.60 -15.75 -17.68
N THR A 238 -22.89 -15.38 -18.74
CA THR A 238 -22.64 -13.98 -19.13
C THR A 238 -22.27 -13.92 -20.61
N LEU A 239 -22.35 -12.76 -21.26
CA LEU A 239 -22.05 -12.60 -22.70
C LEU A 239 -22.81 -13.59 -23.61
N ASP A 240 -24.03 -14.00 -23.22
CA ASP A 240 -24.81 -15.06 -23.87
C ASP A 240 -24.12 -16.44 -23.97
N ARG A 241 -23.20 -16.73 -23.05
CA ARG A 241 -22.49 -18.01 -22.94
C ARG A 241 -22.43 -18.50 -21.49
N ASN A 242 -22.25 -19.81 -21.34
CA ASN A 242 -21.97 -20.43 -20.05
C ASN A 242 -20.45 -20.51 -19.84
N PHE A 243 -20.03 -20.26 -18.61
CA PHE A 243 -18.64 -20.25 -18.20
C PHE A 243 -18.45 -21.06 -16.92
N ILE A 244 -17.28 -21.68 -16.84
CA ILE A 244 -16.76 -22.31 -15.62
C ILE A 244 -15.59 -21.45 -15.16
N GLY A 245 -15.60 -21.04 -13.89
CA GLY A 245 -14.56 -20.24 -13.27
C GLY A 245 -13.95 -20.95 -12.07
N ARG A 246 -12.64 -20.79 -11.85
CA ARG A 246 -11.95 -21.31 -10.65
C ARG A 246 -10.86 -20.33 -10.22
N VAL A 247 -10.66 -20.18 -8.92
CA VAL A 247 -9.49 -19.48 -8.38
C VAL A 247 -8.34 -20.48 -8.24
N VAL A 248 -7.16 -20.14 -8.73
CA VAL A 248 -5.94 -20.93 -8.65
C VAL A 248 -4.79 -20.09 -8.11
N ARG A 249 -3.89 -20.73 -7.36
CA ARG A 249 -2.63 -20.14 -6.91
C ARG A 249 -1.50 -21.15 -7.07
N PHE A 250 -0.50 -20.79 -7.86
CA PHE A 250 0.71 -21.60 -8.07
C PHE A 250 1.68 -21.36 -6.91
N THR A 251 1.95 -22.35 -6.08
CA THR A 251 2.85 -22.18 -4.93
C THR A 251 4.31 -22.38 -5.28
N LYS A 252 4.61 -23.25 -6.25
CA LYS A 252 5.98 -23.59 -6.67
C LYS A 252 6.04 -23.99 -8.15
N ARG A 253 7.21 -23.80 -8.76
CA ARG A 253 7.54 -24.21 -10.12
C ARG A 253 8.03 -25.66 -10.17
N SER A 254 7.12 -26.63 -10.14
CA SER A 254 7.46 -28.03 -10.44
C SER A 254 7.44 -28.27 -11.96
N GLN A 255 8.17 -29.28 -12.45
CA GLN A 255 8.20 -29.61 -13.88
C GLN A 255 6.80 -29.95 -14.43
N GLU A 256 5.99 -30.62 -13.62
CA GLU A 256 4.61 -30.97 -13.94
C GLU A 256 3.74 -29.72 -14.13
N VAL A 257 3.78 -28.78 -13.18
CA VAL A 257 3.06 -27.50 -13.30
C VAL A 257 3.55 -26.72 -14.51
N MET A 258 4.85 -26.61 -14.73
CA MET A 258 5.39 -25.89 -15.89
C MET A 258 4.91 -26.49 -17.22
N ASN A 259 4.87 -27.82 -17.34
CA ASN A 259 4.36 -28.49 -18.53
C ASN A 259 2.86 -28.24 -18.74
N LEU A 260 2.06 -28.27 -17.67
CA LEU A 260 0.63 -27.95 -17.73
C LEU A 260 0.40 -26.50 -18.20
N ILE A 261 1.09 -25.53 -17.59
CA ILE A 261 0.98 -24.11 -17.94
C ILE A 261 1.41 -23.85 -19.39
N ARG A 262 2.48 -24.51 -19.86
CA ARG A 262 2.91 -24.46 -21.28
C ARG A 262 1.87 -25.04 -22.22
N SER A 263 1.17 -26.11 -21.84
CA SER A 263 0.10 -26.69 -22.67
C SER A 263 -1.07 -25.71 -22.89
N TRP A 264 -1.28 -24.80 -21.94
CA TRP A 264 -2.26 -23.71 -22.05
C TRP A 264 -1.73 -22.48 -22.80
N GLY A 265 -0.45 -22.47 -23.17
CA GLY A 265 0.20 -21.37 -23.90
C GLY A 265 0.80 -20.28 -23.03
N TYR A 266 1.05 -20.59 -21.75
CA TYR A 266 1.65 -19.68 -20.78
C TYR A 266 2.99 -20.23 -20.26
N GLU A 267 3.73 -19.39 -19.54
CA GLU A 267 4.94 -19.72 -18.81
C GLU A 267 4.77 -19.35 -17.34
N LEU A 268 5.49 -20.02 -16.45
CA LEU A 268 5.42 -19.77 -15.01
C LEU A 268 6.78 -19.35 -14.48
N GLU A 269 6.82 -18.18 -13.83
CA GLU A 269 7.98 -17.59 -13.18
C GLU A 269 7.75 -17.41 -11.68
N ASP A 270 8.84 -17.17 -10.96
CA ASP A 270 8.77 -16.86 -9.53
C ASP A 270 8.34 -15.41 -9.34
N SER A 271 7.35 -15.19 -8.46
CA SER A 271 6.93 -13.84 -8.12
C SER A 271 8.02 -13.09 -7.36
N GLU A 272 8.15 -11.82 -7.68
CA GLU A 272 8.88 -10.84 -6.90
C GLU A 272 7.98 -10.16 -5.86
N THR A 273 8.61 -9.57 -4.85
CA THR A 273 7.95 -8.82 -3.80
C THR A 273 8.48 -7.39 -3.74
N LEU A 274 7.56 -6.45 -3.54
CA LEU A 274 7.84 -5.07 -3.22
C LEU A 274 6.96 -4.66 -2.03
N THR A 275 7.55 -4.06 -1.01
CA THR A 275 6.83 -3.62 0.19
C THR A 275 7.28 -2.23 0.59
N LEU A 276 6.32 -1.32 0.74
CA LEU A 276 6.56 -0.01 1.32
C LEU A 276 6.76 -0.15 2.83
N LEU A 277 7.94 0.21 3.33
CA LEU A 277 8.28 0.13 4.75
C LEU A 277 7.96 1.44 5.48
N TRP A 278 8.25 2.58 4.85
CA TRP A 278 8.00 3.92 5.40
C TRP A 278 7.95 4.94 4.23
N PRO A 279 7.04 5.92 4.20
CA PRO A 279 5.99 6.19 5.19
C PRO A 279 4.74 5.29 5.10
N PRO A 280 3.85 5.32 6.13
CA PRO A 280 2.45 5.05 5.94
C PRO A 280 1.90 5.71 4.71
N ALA A 281 1.26 4.85 3.94
CA ALA A 281 0.56 5.25 2.75
C ALA A 281 -0.90 4.89 2.88
N ILE A 282 -1.74 5.76 2.33
CA ILE A 282 -3.14 5.45 2.06
C ILE A 282 -3.17 4.81 0.67
N ASN A 283 -3.73 3.60 0.57
CA ASN A 283 -3.97 3.00 -0.74
C ASN A 283 -5.29 3.55 -1.31
N GLN A 284 -5.20 4.35 -2.36
CA GLN A 284 -6.35 4.89 -3.08
C GLN A 284 -6.18 4.62 -4.57
N ASN A 285 -7.17 3.95 -5.18
CA ASN A 285 -7.19 3.65 -6.62
C ASN A 285 -5.89 2.99 -7.14
N ASN A 286 -5.34 2.02 -6.40
CA ASN A 286 -4.07 1.34 -6.70
C ASN A 286 -2.83 2.26 -6.69
N LYS A 287 -2.92 3.42 -6.04
CA LYS A 287 -1.78 4.28 -5.73
C LYS A 287 -1.55 4.32 -4.23
N TYR A 288 -0.30 4.32 -3.82
CA TYR A 288 0.11 4.60 -2.45
C TYR A 288 0.33 6.10 -2.29
N LEU A 289 -0.56 6.76 -1.57
CA LEU A 289 -0.44 8.18 -1.26
C LEU A 289 0.42 8.35 -0.02
N VAL A 290 1.54 9.08 -0.16
CA VAL A 290 2.50 9.32 0.91
C VAL A 290 2.67 10.81 1.18
N ASN A 291 2.99 11.17 2.41
CA ASN A 291 3.16 12.56 2.84
C ASN A 291 4.62 13.07 2.78
N THR A 292 5.55 12.24 2.30
CA THR A 292 6.98 12.58 2.18
C THR A 292 7.45 12.45 0.75
N ASN A 293 8.49 13.22 0.38
CA ASN A 293 9.20 13.14 -0.90
C ASN A 293 10.27 12.04 -0.95
N PHE A 294 10.20 11.08 -0.04
CA PHE A 294 11.05 9.90 -0.03
C PHE A 294 10.30 8.70 0.54
N SER A 295 10.77 7.50 0.22
CA SER A 295 10.23 6.25 0.78
C SER A 295 11.32 5.21 0.96
N TYR A 296 11.13 4.32 1.92
CA TYR A 296 11.92 3.11 2.11
C TYR A 296 11.14 1.92 1.61
N LEU A 297 11.72 1.19 0.68
CA LEU A 297 11.12 0.05 0.02
C LEU A 297 11.95 -1.19 0.30
N TYR A 298 11.29 -2.30 0.61
CA TYR A 298 11.87 -3.63 0.50
C TYR A 298 11.52 -4.22 -0.85
N SER A 299 12.51 -4.69 -1.61
CA SER A 299 12.33 -5.38 -2.89
C SER A 299 13.14 -6.67 -2.94
N SER A 300 12.56 -7.73 -3.53
CA SER A 300 13.30 -8.97 -3.84
C SER A 300 14.20 -8.86 -5.08
N PHE A 301 14.23 -7.69 -5.72
CA PHE A 301 14.96 -7.37 -6.94
C PHE A 301 15.61 -6.00 -6.82
N ASP A 302 16.60 -5.74 -7.67
CA ASP A 302 17.30 -4.46 -7.71
C ASP A 302 16.47 -3.38 -8.38
N LEU A 303 16.24 -2.25 -7.69
CA LEU A 303 15.72 -1.04 -8.32
C LEU A 303 16.82 -0.41 -9.19
N LYS A 304 16.52 -0.25 -10.48
CA LYS A 304 17.44 0.24 -11.52
C LYS A 304 16.73 1.28 -12.37
N PHE A 305 17.30 2.49 -12.41
CA PHE A 305 16.82 3.60 -13.21
C PHE A 305 16.55 3.19 -14.66
N ARG A 306 15.47 3.70 -15.26
CA ARG A 306 15.01 3.43 -16.64
C ARG A 306 14.66 1.97 -16.94
N ARG A 307 14.86 1.06 -16.00
CA ARG A 307 14.56 -0.37 -16.17
C ARG A 307 13.26 -0.76 -15.48
N ASN A 308 13.16 -0.51 -14.18
CA ASN A 308 11.99 -0.89 -13.38
C ASN A 308 11.51 0.23 -12.46
N ILE A 309 12.14 1.40 -12.52
CA ILE A 309 11.76 2.59 -11.73
C ILE A 309 11.98 3.87 -12.53
N ASN A 310 11.10 4.85 -12.33
CA ASN A 310 11.09 6.10 -13.10
C ASN A 310 11.87 7.27 -12.47
N ILE A 311 12.76 7.02 -11.50
CA ILE A 311 13.60 8.05 -10.86
C ILE A 311 15.07 7.86 -11.20
N ASP A 312 15.79 8.96 -11.31
CA ASP A 312 17.23 8.98 -11.59
C ASP A 312 18.03 8.19 -10.56
N GLU A 313 19.17 7.65 -10.99
CA GLU A 313 20.03 6.79 -10.19
C GLU A 313 20.53 7.49 -8.90
N ASP A 314 20.80 8.80 -8.96
CA ASP A 314 21.22 9.61 -7.80
C ASP A 314 20.18 9.64 -6.66
N ASN A 315 18.92 9.38 -7.01
CA ASN A 315 17.79 9.35 -6.08
C ASN A 315 17.52 7.95 -5.50
N ILE A 316 18.32 6.94 -5.87
CA ILE A 316 18.21 5.56 -5.43
C ILE A 316 19.38 5.24 -4.50
N ARG A 317 19.13 5.18 -3.18
CA ARG A 317 20.15 4.85 -2.18
C ARG A 317 19.90 3.46 -1.61
N ARG A 318 20.75 2.51 -1.96
CA ARG A 318 20.71 1.14 -1.43
C ARG A 318 21.27 1.13 0.00
N HIS A 319 20.56 0.45 0.90
CA HIS A 319 20.99 0.24 2.28
C HIS A 319 21.37 -1.24 2.47
N GLU A 320 20.61 -1.97 3.29
CA GLU A 320 20.81 -3.40 3.57
C GLU A 320 20.11 -4.30 2.53
N LYS A 321 20.27 -5.63 2.64
CA LYS A 321 19.75 -6.62 1.68
C LYS A 321 18.27 -6.41 1.37
N GLY A 322 18.00 -5.84 0.19
CA GLY A 322 16.66 -5.57 -0.34
C GLY A 322 16.04 -4.24 0.08
N ILE A 323 16.66 -3.43 0.95
CA ILE A 323 16.12 -2.14 1.39
C ILE A 323 16.73 -1.01 0.56
N THR A 324 15.87 -0.23 -0.09
CA THR A 324 16.27 0.93 -0.89
C THR A 324 15.48 2.16 -0.48
N ARG A 325 16.19 3.26 -0.24
CA ARG A 325 15.61 4.58 -0.07
C ARG A 325 15.50 5.25 -1.43
N VAL A 326 14.32 5.71 -1.77
CA VAL A 326 14.01 6.42 -3.01
C VAL A 326 13.57 7.83 -2.70
N CYS A 327 14.09 8.82 -3.42
CA CYS A 327 13.66 10.22 -3.36
C CYS A 327 12.92 10.59 -4.64
N PHE A 328 11.81 11.32 -4.52
CA PHE A 328 10.96 11.66 -5.67
C PHE A 328 10.14 12.92 -5.40
N ASP A 329 10.04 13.76 -6.43
CA ASP A 329 9.26 15.01 -6.43
C ASP A 329 7.96 14.89 -7.24
N SER A 330 7.79 13.76 -7.96
CA SER A 330 6.62 13.44 -8.78
C SER A 330 6.19 11.98 -8.54
N ASP A 331 5.06 11.55 -9.12
CA ASP A 331 4.60 10.15 -9.08
C ASP A 331 5.73 9.16 -9.38
N LEU A 332 6.12 8.41 -8.34
CA LEU A 332 7.09 7.33 -8.43
C LEU A 332 6.38 6.08 -8.95
N ARG A 333 6.96 5.45 -9.97
CA ARG A 333 6.42 4.25 -10.62
C ARG A 333 7.45 3.15 -10.61
N ILE A 334 7.05 1.98 -10.12
CA ILE A 334 7.88 0.78 -10.06
C ILE A 334 7.16 -0.36 -10.77
N ASN A 335 7.83 -0.95 -11.75
CA ASN A 335 7.32 -2.10 -12.51
C ASN A 335 8.41 -3.15 -12.71
N SER A 336 8.18 -4.36 -12.18
CA SER A 336 9.07 -5.52 -12.33
C SER A 336 8.23 -6.78 -12.20
N LYS A 337 8.27 -7.67 -13.19
CA LYS A 337 7.47 -8.91 -13.22
C LYS A 337 5.99 -8.72 -12.86
N ASN A 338 5.62 -9.14 -11.64
CA ASN A 338 4.26 -9.06 -11.11
C ASN A 338 3.95 -7.79 -10.32
N ILE A 339 4.95 -6.94 -10.12
CA ILE A 339 4.86 -5.70 -9.37
C ILE A 339 4.53 -4.56 -10.33
N ASP A 340 3.45 -3.85 -10.03
CA ASP A 340 3.06 -2.59 -10.66
C ASP A 340 2.57 -1.68 -9.54
N VAL A 341 3.41 -0.72 -9.15
CA VAL A 341 3.21 0.11 -7.96
C VAL A 341 3.45 1.58 -8.31
N VAL A 342 2.50 2.42 -7.91
CA VAL A 342 2.60 3.88 -8.05
C VAL A 342 2.55 4.50 -6.66
N LEU A 343 3.56 5.28 -6.30
CA LEU A 343 3.59 6.13 -5.11
C LEU A 343 3.40 7.57 -5.57
N ALA A 344 2.46 8.29 -4.96
CA ALA A 344 2.24 9.70 -5.24
C ALA A 344 2.35 10.48 -3.94
N THR A 345 3.01 11.64 -4.01
CA THR A 345 3.06 12.59 -2.92
C THR A 345 1.68 13.25 -2.78
N HIS A 346 1.05 13.05 -1.63
CA HIS A 346 -0.18 13.72 -1.26
C HIS A 346 0.12 14.68 -0.13
N GLN A 347 -0.12 15.96 -0.35
CA GLN A 347 -0.24 16.93 0.73
C GLN A 347 -1.72 16.90 1.16
N ASP A 348 -2.00 16.34 2.33
CA ASP A 348 -3.34 16.47 2.92
C ASP A 348 -3.65 17.96 3.07
N THR A 349 -4.51 18.50 2.20
CA THR A 349 -5.06 19.86 2.33
C THR A 349 -6.11 19.94 3.44
N SER A 350 -6.48 18.79 4.04
CA SER A 350 -7.37 18.72 5.19
C SER A 350 -6.56 18.85 6.47
N THR A 351 -6.52 20.06 7.03
CA THR A 351 -6.18 20.27 8.44
C THR A 351 -7.31 19.87 9.39
N ASP A 352 -8.45 19.38 8.87
CA ASP A 352 -9.60 18.94 9.66
C ASP A 352 -9.38 17.52 10.18
N PHE A 353 -8.29 17.32 10.90
CA PHE A 353 -8.31 16.29 11.92
C PHE A 353 -9.10 16.88 13.09
N ASP A 354 -10.16 16.19 13.54
CA ASP A 354 -10.79 16.50 14.82
C ASP A 354 -9.66 16.57 15.86
N GLN A 355 -9.34 17.78 16.31
CA GLN A 355 -8.26 17.98 17.26
C GLN A 355 -8.76 17.41 18.60
N ILE A 356 -8.43 16.16 18.87
CA ILE A 356 -8.77 15.53 20.14
C ILE A 356 -7.89 16.19 21.19
N THR A 357 -8.49 17.07 21.98
CA THR A 357 -7.84 17.69 23.12
C THR A 357 -7.53 16.61 24.16
N PHE A 358 -6.30 16.09 24.15
CA PHE A 358 -5.86 15.12 25.14
C PHE A 358 -5.57 15.83 26.46
N SER A 359 -6.26 15.45 27.53
CA SER A 359 -6.09 16.06 28.85
C SER A 359 -5.31 15.16 29.82
N LYS A 360 -4.35 15.76 30.55
CA LYS A 360 -3.68 15.12 31.70
C LYS A 360 -4.06 15.86 32.96
N HIS A 361 -4.52 15.13 33.96
CA HIS A 361 -4.89 15.69 35.26
C HIS A 361 -4.28 14.89 36.39
N GLU A 362 -3.97 15.56 37.50
CA GLU A 362 -3.58 14.91 38.74
C GLU A 362 -4.62 15.17 39.82
N ALA A 363 -5.09 14.12 40.48
CA ALA A 363 -6.05 14.24 41.56
C ALA A 363 -5.80 13.18 42.63
N SER A 364 -6.04 13.54 43.89
CA SER A 364 -6.11 12.55 44.98
C SER A 364 -7.50 11.92 45.06
N ILE A 365 -8.53 12.71 44.72
CA ILE A 365 -9.92 12.29 44.62
C ILE A 365 -10.47 12.85 43.32
N PHE A 366 -10.94 11.97 42.45
CA PHE A 366 -11.57 12.35 41.19
C PHE A 366 -13.08 12.13 41.29
N LYS A 367 -13.87 13.16 40.97
CA LYS A 367 -15.32 13.04 40.81
C LYS A 367 -15.60 12.92 39.32
N VAL A 368 -16.19 11.79 38.91
CA VAL A 368 -16.54 11.54 37.51
C VAL A 368 -17.58 12.59 37.07
N PRO A 369 -17.31 13.35 36.00
CA PRO A 369 -18.25 14.34 35.49
C PRO A 369 -19.60 13.72 35.12
N SER A 370 -20.64 14.54 35.14
CA SER A 370 -21.93 14.16 34.58
C SER A 370 -21.87 14.24 33.06
N PHE A 371 -21.83 13.09 32.37
CA PHE A 371 -21.77 13.05 30.92
C PHE A 371 -23.15 12.81 30.30
N THR A 372 -23.48 13.58 29.26
CA THR A 372 -24.69 13.45 28.42
C THR A 372 -24.38 12.87 27.03
N GLY A 373 -23.12 12.51 26.76
CA GLY A 373 -22.62 12.02 25.47
C GLY A 373 -21.96 10.64 25.53
N SER A 374 -21.10 10.34 24.54
CA SER A 374 -20.42 9.03 24.35
C SER A 374 -19.16 8.81 25.20
N GLU A 375 -18.97 9.63 26.24
CA GLU A 375 -17.79 9.60 27.09
C GLU A 375 -17.86 8.45 28.10
N SER A 376 -16.72 7.80 28.37
CA SER A 376 -16.61 6.76 29.37
C SER A 376 -15.30 6.85 30.15
N TYR A 377 -15.40 6.65 31.47
CA TYR A 377 -14.27 6.70 32.39
C TYR A 377 -14.02 5.29 32.94
N HIS A 378 -12.76 4.87 32.95
CA HIS A 378 -12.36 3.54 33.42
C HIS A 378 -11.19 3.66 34.40
N LEU A 379 -11.33 3.05 35.57
CA LEU A 379 -10.29 2.93 36.58
C LEU A 379 -9.44 1.70 36.29
N PHE A 380 -8.14 1.91 36.16
CA PHE A 380 -7.12 0.88 36.08
C PHE A 380 -6.42 0.79 37.42
N ASN A 381 -6.36 -0.40 38.02
CA ASN A 381 -5.62 -0.67 39.25
C ASN A 381 -5.11 -2.13 39.25
N SER A 382 -4.51 -2.57 40.36
CA SER A 382 -4.00 -3.94 40.52
C SER A 382 -5.09 -5.04 40.49
N SER A 383 -6.35 -4.67 40.68
CA SER A 383 -7.50 -5.59 40.61
C SER A 383 -8.12 -5.68 39.21
N GLY A 384 -7.62 -4.88 38.25
CA GLY A 384 -8.08 -4.89 36.86
C GLY A 384 -8.63 -3.55 36.40
N VAL A 385 -9.59 -3.61 35.47
CA VAL A 385 -10.22 -2.44 34.84
C VAL A 385 -11.69 -2.38 35.22
N HIS A 386 -12.13 -1.26 35.77
CA HIS A 386 -13.52 -1.03 36.17
C HIS A 386 -14.09 0.23 35.51
N LYS A 387 -15.25 0.09 34.87
CA LYS A 387 -15.99 1.24 34.34
C LYS A 387 -16.56 2.07 35.50
N LEU A 388 -16.41 3.39 35.42
CA LEU A 388 -16.89 4.34 36.42
C LEU A 388 -18.22 4.97 36.00
N ASN A 389 -19.09 5.19 36.97
CA ASN A 389 -20.39 5.80 36.75
C ASN A 389 -20.33 7.33 36.92
N SER A 390 -21.24 8.01 36.22
CA SER A 390 -21.45 9.46 36.34
C SER A 390 -21.63 9.87 37.81
N GLY A 391 -20.92 10.91 38.24
CA GLY A 391 -20.98 11.43 39.61
C GLY A 391 -20.21 10.62 40.66
N GLN A 392 -19.67 9.45 40.32
CA GLN A 392 -18.91 8.61 41.25
C GLN A 392 -17.63 9.31 41.72
N LYS A 393 -17.34 9.25 43.02
CA LYS A 393 -16.08 9.72 43.59
C LYS A 393 -15.11 8.55 43.74
N VAL A 394 -13.90 8.71 43.20
CA VAL A 394 -12.85 7.68 43.21
C VAL A 394 -11.59 8.25 43.83
N ILE A 395 -11.03 7.53 44.80
CA ILE A 395 -9.75 7.86 45.43
C ILE A 395 -8.64 7.19 44.63
N LEU A 396 -7.65 7.98 44.20
CA LEU A 396 -6.52 7.49 43.41
C LEU A 396 -5.32 7.17 44.30
N THR A 397 -4.83 5.94 44.22
CA THR A 397 -3.60 5.46 44.85
C THR A 397 -2.45 5.38 43.82
N LYS A 398 -1.20 5.23 44.27
CA LYS A 398 0.00 5.22 43.41
C LYS A 398 -0.04 4.21 42.26
N GLY A 399 -0.80 3.11 42.39
CA GLY A 399 -0.96 2.08 41.36
C GLY A 399 -2.25 2.19 40.55
N SER A 400 -3.00 3.29 40.69
CA SER A 400 -4.29 3.47 40.03
C SER A 400 -4.31 4.69 39.12
N THR A 401 -4.91 4.55 37.94
CA THR A 401 -5.10 5.65 36.98
C THR A 401 -6.49 5.58 36.38
N ILE A 402 -7.11 6.72 36.10
CA ILE A 402 -8.37 6.76 35.36
C ILE A 402 -8.08 7.16 33.92
N LYS A 403 -8.64 6.42 32.96
CA LYS A 403 -8.59 6.75 31.54
C LYS A 403 -9.97 7.19 31.07
N CYS A 404 -10.02 8.29 30.34
CA CYS A 404 -11.22 8.84 29.72
C CYS A 404 -11.21 8.55 28.22
N TYR A 405 -12.35 8.08 27.71
CA TYR A 405 -12.56 7.78 26.30
C TYR A 405 -13.79 8.51 25.78
N SER A 406 -13.71 8.99 24.54
CA SER A 406 -14.87 9.43 23.75
C SER A 406 -15.07 8.40 22.62
N GLY A 407 -16.15 7.62 22.70
CA GLY A 407 -16.29 6.39 21.91
C GLY A 407 -15.13 5.41 22.18
N ASN A 408 -14.38 5.04 21.13
CA ASN A 408 -13.24 4.11 21.23
C ASN A 408 -11.87 4.82 21.31
N ARG A 409 -11.84 6.15 21.43
CA ARG A 409 -10.59 6.94 21.41
C ARG A 409 -10.26 7.48 22.80
N LEU A 410 -9.00 7.34 23.21
CA LEU A 410 -8.51 7.88 24.49
C LEU A 410 -8.37 9.40 24.41
N CYS A 411 -9.08 10.13 25.25
CA CYS A 411 -9.07 11.59 25.28
C CYS A 411 -8.50 12.18 26.58
N GLY A 412 -8.23 11.38 27.60
CA GLY A 412 -7.52 11.89 28.77
C GLY A 412 -7.12 10.84 29.80
N VAL A 413 -6.23 11.24 30.71
CA VAL A 413 -5.74 10.40 31.81
C VAL A 413 -5.65 11.20 33.11
N VAL A 414 -6.17 10.62 34.19
CA VAL A 414 -6.05 11.15 35.56
C VAL A 414 -5.07 10.28 36.34
N TYR A 415 -3.99 10.91 36.79
CA TYR A 415 -2.96 10.30 37.62
C TYR A 415 -3.21 10.58 39.11
N PRO A 416 -2.77 9.68 40.01
CA PRO A 416 -2.78 9.95 41.43
C PRO A 416 -1.82 11.11 41.70
N ARG A 417 -2.31 12.15 42.38
CA ARG A 417 -1.45 13.26 42.78
C ARG A 417 -0.29 12.71 43.61
N GLN A 418 0.94 12.95 43.17
CA GLN A 418 2.11 12.53 43.94
C GLN A 418 2.07 13.28 45.28
N ARG A 419 1.87 12.55 46.39
CA ARG A 419 2.20 13.12 47.70
C ARG A 419 3.69 13.43 47.65
N LEU A 420 4.01 14.73 47.76
CA LEU A 420 5.37 15.20 48.01
C LEU A 420 6.00 14.25 49.03
N VAL A 421 7.14 13.66 48.66
CA VAL A 421 7.99 12.98 49.64
C VAL A 421 8.19 14.00 50.76
N ASN A 422 7.65 13.75 51.94
CA ASN A 422 7.80 14.66 53.07
C ASN A 422 9.31 14.90 53.22
N SER A 423 9.73 16.15 53.17
CA SER A 423 11.15 16.47 53.37
C SER A 423 11.60 15.87 54.70
N LYS A 424 12.83 15.35 54.78
CA LYS A 424 13.39 14.76 56.01
C LYS A 424 13.20 15.69 57.23
N LYS A 425 13.21 17.01 57.00
CA LYS A 425 12.84 18.07 57.95
C LYS A 425 11.40 17.98 58.50
N LEU A 426 10.40 17.77 57.65
CA LEU A 426 9.00 17.62 58.08
C LEU A 426 8.79 16.33 58.86
N ILE A 427 9.46 15.23 58.45
CA ILE A 427 9.43 13.96 59.18
C ILE A 427 10.00 14.14 60.59
N LEU A 428 11.17 14.78 60.71
CA LEU A 428 11.77 15.08 62.01
C LEU A 428 10.85 15.96 62.88
N ALA A 429 10.27 17.02 62.30
CA ALA A 429 9.37 17.92 63.02
C ALA A 429 8.10 17.21 63.54
N ASP A 430 7.50 16.32 62.75
CA ASP A 430 6.34 15.54 63.15
C ASP A 430 6.68 14.52 64.25
N ILE A 431 7.79 13.80 64.13
CA ILE A 431 8.24 12.86 65.16
C ILE A 431 8.41 13.60 66.49
N LEU A 432 9.10 14.74 66.49
CA LEU A 432 9.33 15.53 67.70
C LEU A 432 8.05 16.15 68.25
N LYS A 433 7.04 16.41 67.41
CA LYS A 433 5.75 16.97 67.84
C LYS A 433 4.86 15.92 68.51
N TYR A 434 4.73 14.74 67.90
CA TYR A 434 3.75 13.72 68.30
C TYR A 434 4.33 12.57 69.12
N TYR A 435 5.64 12.35 69.10
CA TYR A 435 6.30 11.31 69.86
C TYR A 435 7.29 11.93 70.85
N LYS A 436 7.07 11.74 72.16
CA LYS A 436 7.87 12.40 73.22
C LYS A 436 8.81 11.46 73.96
N ARG A 437 8.78 10.15 73.67
CA ARG A 437 9.62 9.16 74.35
C ARG A 437 11.08 9.34 73.94
N THR A 438 11.96 9.37 74.94
CA THR A 438 13.41 9.46 74.76
C THR A 438 14.11 8.23 75.32
N GLU A 439 15.35 8.02 74.85
CA GLU A 439 16.27 6.99 75.31
C GLU A 439 17.70 7.53 75.37
N CYS A 440 18.61 6.80 76.02
CA CYS A 440 20.00 7.19 76.13
C CYS A 440 20.71 7.10 74.76
N ILE A 441 21.49 8.15 74.45
CA ILE A 441 22.38 8.21 73.29
C ILE A 441 23.83 7.97 73.75
N ARG A 442 24.59 7.19 73.00
CA ARG A 442 26.03 6.95 73.25
C ARG A 442 26.88 7.84 72.34
N ASP A 443 28.00 8.35 72.85
CA ASP A 443 28.93 9.15 72.06
C ASP A 443 29.41 8.36 70.84
N GLY A 444 29.42 9.00 69.67
CA GLY A 444 29.80 8.38 68.40
C GLY A 444 28.81 7.34 67.84
N GLU A 445 27.63 7.16 68.45
CA GLU A 445 26.65 6.13 68.02
C GLU A 445 26.13 6.31 66.58
N PHE A 446 26.27 7.50 66.01
CA PHE A 446 25.86 7.82 64.64
C PHE A 446 27.04 8.13 63.71
N ASP A 447 28.27 7.85 64.13
CA ASP A 447 29.45 8.04 63.29
C ASP A 447 29.39 7.11 62.08
N GLY A 448 29.48 7.68 60.87
CA GLY A 448 29.37 6.95 59.61
C GLY A 448 27.96 6.84 59.01
N PHE A 449 26.92 7.38 59.67
CA PHE A 449 25.58 7.48 59.08
C PHE A 449 25.43 8.77 58.25
N GLU A 450 24.82 8.66 57.07
CA GLU A 450 24.53 9.81 56.21
C GLU A 450 23.21 10.47 56.63
N ILE A 451 23.30 11.48 57.49
CA ILE A 451 22.15 12.16 58.12
C ILE A 451 21.93 13.54 57.48
N CYS A 452 20.68 13.99 57.31
CA CYS A 452 20.42 15.36 56.84
C CYS A 452 20.85 16.44 57.85
N GLU A 453 21.10 17.66 57.37
CA GLU A 453 21.61 18.77 58.20
C GLU A 453 20.71 19.11 59.40
N GLU A 454 19.40 19.05 59.24
CA GLU A 454 18.47 19.27 60.36
C GLU A 454 18.52 18.16 61.41
N ALA A 455 18.64 16.90 60.99
CA ALA A 455 18.78 15.79 61.92
C ALA A 455 20.16 15.77 62.59
N LYS A 456 21.23 16.18 61.92
CA LYS A 456 22.55 16.41 62.54
C LYS A 456 22.47 17.44 63.66
N LYS A 457 21.85 18.61 63.41
CA LYS A 457 21.66 19.65 64.44
C LYS A 457 20.88 19.13 65.65
N TYR A 458 19.85 18.33 65.42
CA TYR A 458 19.09 17.70 66.51
C TYR A 458 19.95 16.70 67.31
N VAL A 459 20.69 15.83 66.63
CA VAL A 459 21.58 14.83 67.26
C VAL A 459 22.68 15.50 68.10
N TYR A 460 23.29 16.59 67.61
CA TYR A 460 24.27 17.36 68.39
C TYR A 460 23.68 17.90 69.70
N GLY A 461 22.46 18.46 69.66
CA GLY A 461 21.77 18.90 70.89
C GLY A 461 21.37 17.74 71.81
N CYS A 462 21.23 16.51 71.28
CA CYS A 462 20.96 15.31 72.07
C CYS A 462 22.21 14.77 72.79
N TYR A 463 23.40 14.93 72.21
CA TYR A 463 24.67 14.57 72.88
C TYR A 463 24.88 15.37 74.17
N GLU A 464 24.59 16.67 74.14
CA GLU A 464 24.64 17.52 75.35
C GLU A 464 23.67 17.06 76.45
N LYS A 465 22.48 16.57 76.05
CA LYS A 465 21.42 16.14 76.97
C LYS A 465 21.48 14.65 77.33
N LYS A 466 22.41 13.89 76.72
CA LYS A 466 22.52 12.42 76.79
C LYS A 466 21.21 11.67 76.50
N GLN A 467 20.29 12.29 75.77
CA GLN A 467 18.99 11.71 75.44
C GLN A 467 18.56 12.05 74.02
N ILE A 468 18.04 11.06 73.30
CA ILE A 468 17.48 11.19 71.95
C ILE A 468 16.06 10.63 71.90
N ASN A 469 15.22 11.17 71.03
CA ASN A 469 13.91 10.60 70.75
C ASN A 469 14.05 9.20 70.13
N THR A 470 13.35 8.22 70.68
CA THR A 470 13.47 6.80 70.29
C THR A 470 13.15 6.58 68.81
N VAL A 471 12.14 7.27 68.29
CA VAL A 471 11.74 7.13 66.87
C VAL A 471 12.71 7.86 65.96
N VAL A 472 13.27 8.99 66.39
CA VAL A 472 14.32 9.67 65.62
C VAL A 472 15.57 8.79 65.51
N LYS A 473 16.00 8.15 66.60
CA LYS A 473 17.11 7.18 66.58
C LYS A 473 16.87 6.07 65.57
N GLN A 474 15.70 5.44 65.62
CA GLN A 474 15.34 4.38 64.67
C GLN A 474 15.37 4.86 63.21
N TYR A 475 14.82 6.04 62.94
CA TYR A 475 14.78 6.58 61.57
C TYR A 475 16.16 6.95 61.03
N ILE A 476 17.09 7.38 61.89
CA ILE A 476 18.49 7.59 61.52
C ILE A 476 19.15 6.24 61.16
N LEU A 477 18.96 5.22 61.99
CA LEU A 477 19.51 3.87 61.75
C LEU A 477 18.98 3.23 60.46
N GLU A 478 17.72 3.52 60.10
CA GLU A 478 17.08 3.03 58.87
C GLU A 478 17.40 3.89 57.62
N GLY A 479 18.22 4.94 57.74
CA GLY A 479 18.59 5.84 56.63
C GLY A 479 17.44 6.72 56.12
N LYS A 480 16.40 6.91 56.94
CA LYS A 480 15.18 7.66 56.59
C LYS A 480 15.23 9.15 56.95
N LEU A 481 16.27 9.58 57.68
CA LEU A 481 16.53 10.97 58.08
C LEU A 481 17.89 11.47 57.62
#